data_AF-A0A1B9HTF1-F1
#
_entry.id   AF-A0A1B9HTF1-F1
#
_cell.length_a   1.000
_cell.length_b   1.000
_cell.length_c   1.000
_cell.angle_alpha   90.00
_cell.angle_beta   90.00
_cell.angle_gamma   90.00
#
_symmetry.space_group_name_H-M   'P 1'
#
loop_
_entity.id
_entity.type
_entity.pdbx_description
1 polymer ?
#
loop_
_entity_poly.entity_id
_entity_poly.type
_entity_poly.pdbx_seq_one_letter_code
_entity_poly.pdbx_strand_id
1 'polypeptide(L)'
;MLEARVKQAAVLKKLLDAIKELVTDGNLDCTDEGIALQAMDNSHVALVSLKLVAEQFESYRCDRNMPLGVNLTSLTKILKCAKDQDVVTLKAPDDADSLGLVFESPKEDRVGEYEMKLMDIDQEHLGIPDTQYDATITMSSSEFQRICRDLAALGESVKIEASKEGVRFSSEGEVGNGSVLLKQSAGTDRGASSSKKASVKRDPDQEDDEEEEDEKPEIDDEEGVDDEDRSKKRKSNGKPKTAKKAKNTDSSSDEVGVSIILEKQVSLTFSLKYLTNFAKSAPLAREVSLHMSNDVPLLVQFDFEQGTLQFFLAPKVSS
;
A
#
# COMPACT_ATOMS: atom_id res chain seq x y z
N MET A 1 -12.55 21.47 9.71
CA MET A 1 -11.83 21.59 8.42
C MET A 1 -10.91 20.38 8.21
N LEU A 2 -10.71 19.97 6.94
CA LEU A 2 -9.68 19.02 6.49
C LEU A 2 -8.54 19.75 5.76
N GLU A 3 -7.30 19.44 6.14
CA GLU A 3 -6.09 19.72 5.37
C GLU A 3 -5.14 18.50 5.44
N ALA A 4 -4.91 17.84 4.32
CA ALA A 4 -4.09 16.63 4.24
C ALA A 4 -3.03 16.75 3.14
N ARG A 5 -1.75 16.75 3.51
CA ARG A 5 -0.60 16.94 2.63
C ARG A 5 0.11 15.61 2.39
N VAL A 6 0.09 15.15 1.15
CA VAL A 6 0.71 13.91 0.69
C VAL A 6 2.02 14.23 -0.04
N LYS A 7 3.12 13.68 0.44
CA LYS A 7 4.48 13.94 -0.05
C LYS A 7 4.67 13.69 -1.56
N GLN A 8 3.97 12.70 -2.12
CA GLN A 8 4.08 12.35 -3.55
C GLN A 8 2.71 12.00 -4.14
N ALA A 9 2.32 12.72 -5.20
CA ALA A 9 1.10 12.46 -5.95
C ALA A 9 1.02 11.04 -6.51
N ALA A 10 2.17 10.39 -6.76
CA ALA A 10 2.25 9.02 -7.25
C ALA A 10 1.42 8.04 -6.39
N VAL A 11 1.39 8.23 -5.07
CA VAL A 11 0.65 7.36 -4.15
C VAL A 11 -0.85 7.44 -4.42
N LEU A 12 -1.42 8.65 -4.39
CA LEU A 12 -2.84 8.87 -4.67
C LEU A 12 -3.23 8.43 -6.08
N LYS A 13 -2.37 8.69 -7.08
CA LYS A 13 -2.61 8.24 -8.46
C LYS A 13 -2.70 6.73 -8.56
N LYS A 14 -1.75 6.00 -7.96
CA LYS A 14 -1.74 4.53 -7.96
C LYS A 14 -2.94 3.95 -7.20
N LEU A 15 -3.31 4.56 -6.07
CA LEU A 15 -4.49 4.16 -5.28
C LEU A 15 -5.77 4.29 -6.10
N LEU A 16 -6.00 5.45 -6.70
CA LEU A 16 -7.17 5.66 -7.53
C LEU A 16 -7.17 4.77 -8.77
N ASP A 17 -6.01 4.55 -9.40
CA ASP A 17 -5.90 3.63 -10.53
C ASP A 17 -6.32 2.20 -10.16
N ALA A 18 -6.00 1.76 -8.94
CA ALA A 18 -6.37 0.45 -8.42
C ALA A 18 -7.87 0.30 -8.11
N ILE A 19 -8.53 1.36 -7.62
CA ILE A 19 -9.93 1.24 -7.14
C ILE A 19 -10.98 1.78 -8.11
N LYS A 20 -10.63 2.64 -9.08
CA LYS A 20 -11.58 3.32 -9.99
C LYS A 20 -12.44 2.39 -10.86
N GLU A 21 -12.04 1.14 -11.02
CA GLU A 21 -12.80 0.15 -11.80
C GLU A 21 -13.84 -0.61 -10.97
N LEU A 22 -13.71 -0.55 -9.64
CA LEU A 22 -14.67 -1.12 -8.70
C LEU A 22 -15.68 -0.05 -8.27
N VAL A 23 -15.20 1.16 -8.03
CA VAL A 23 -15.97 2.24 -7.41
C VAL A 23 -15.95 3.46 -8.31
N THR A 24 -17.14 3.94 -8.69
CA THR A 24 -17.27 5.18 -9.48
C THR A 24 -17.37 6.39 -8.56
N ASP A 25 -18.20 6.28 -7.53
CA ASP A 25 -18.50 7.31 -6.55
C ASP A 25 -18.35 6.70 -5.15
N GLY A 26 -17.78 7.45 -4.20
CA GLY A 26 -17.63 6.99 -2.82
C GLY A 26 -17.29 8.13 -1.87
N ASN A 27 -17.49 7.88 -0.57
CA ASN A 27 -17.12 8.81 0.48
C ASN A 27 -15.65 8.59 0.89
N LEU A 28 -14.88 9.67 0.90
CA LEU A 28 -13.62 9.75 1.63
C LEU A 28 -13.94 10.18 3.07
N ASP A 29 -14.00 9.20 3.95
CA ASP A 29 -14.27 9.41 5.38
C ASP A 29 -13.02 9.94 6.04
N CYS A 30 -13.02 11.24 6.32
CA CYS A 30 -11.89 11.93 6.96
C CYS A 30 -12.14 12.03 8.46
N THR A 31 -11.15 11.59 9.25
CA THR A 31 -11.18 11.54 10.72
C THR A 31 -9.81 11.95 11.27
N ASP A 32 -9.67 12.11 12.58
CA ASP A 32 -8.36 12.33 13.20
C ASP A 32 -7.36 11.17 12.99
N GLU A 33 -7.85 9.93 12.78
CA GLU A 33 -7.00 8.78 12.42
C GLU A 33 -6.47 8.80 10.97
N GLY A 34 -7.08 9.60 10.08
CA GLY A 34 -6.71 9.69 8.67
C GLY A 34 -7.90 9.62 7.72
N ILE A 35 -7.66 9.13 6.50
CA ILE A 35 -8.67 9.08 5.43
C ILE A 35 -9.00 7.62 5.11
N ALA A 36 -10.28 7.27 5.16
CA ALA A 36 -10.76 5.95 4.79
C ALA A 36 -11.74 6.02 3.61
N LEU A 37 -11.86 4.93 2.87
CA LEU A 37 -12.92 4.72 1.89
C LEU A 37 -13.35 3.27 1.93
N GLN A 38 -14.64 3.04 2.05
CA GLN A 38 -15.23 1.71 1.92
C GLN A 38 -16.35 1.77 0.89
N ALA A 39 -16.35 0.83 -0.06
CA ALA A 39 -17.38 0.76 -1.07
C ALA A 39 -17.49 -0.65 -1.68
N MET A 40 -18.71 -0.99 -2.10
CA MET A 40 -18.97 -2.18 -2.91
C MET A 40 -18.91 -1.85 -4.40
N ASP A 41 -18.63 -2.87 -5.20
CA ASP A 41 -18.83 -2.78 -6.65
C ASP A 41 -20.33 -2.84 -7.02
N ASN A 42 -20.67 -2.47 -8.26
CA ASN A 42 -22.06 -2.45 -8.74
C ASN A 42 -22.77 -3.82 -8.66
N SER A 43 -22.03 -4.93 -8.62
CA SER A 43 -22.62 -6.27 -8.49
C SER A 43 -22.74 -6.75 -7.04
N HIS A 44 -22.21 -6.00 -6.07
CA HIS A 44 -22.12 -6.36 -4.66
C HIS A 44 -21.38 -7.69 -4.40
N VAL A 45 -20.43 -8.04 -5.27
CA VAL A 45 -19.60 -9.26 -5.17
C VAL A 45 -18.23 -8.95 -4.59
N ALA A 46 -17.74 -7.72 -4.77
CA ALA A 46 -16.48 -7.24 -4.26
C ALA A 46 -16.63 -5.99 -3.40
N LEU A 47 -15.85 -5.92 -2.33
CA LEU A 47 -15.75 -4.74 -1.46
C LEU A 47 -14.30 -4.25 -1.44
N VAL A 48 -14.11 -2.94 -1.52
CA VAL A 48 -12.82 -2.29 -1.27
C VAL A 48 -12.85 -1.56 0.06
N SER A 49 -11.78 -1.70 0.84
CA SER A 49 -11.53 -0.92 2.05
C SER A 49 -10.13 -0.33 1.96
N LEU A 50 -10.06 1.00 1.89
CA LEU A 50 -8.84 1.78 1.88
C LEU A 50 -8.73 2.50 3.22
N LYS A 51 -7.55 2.44 3.85
CA LYS A 51 -7.19 3.24 5.01
C LYS A 51 -5.86 3.93 4.76
N LEU A 52 -5.81 5.25 4.87
CA LEU A 52 -4.61 6.08 4.91
C LEU A 52 -4.44 6.62 6.32
N VAL A 53 -3.27 6.42 6.92
CA VAL A 53 -3.03 6.76 8.33
C VAL A 53 -2.51 8.20 8.44
N ALA A 54 -3.09 9.00 9.34
CA ALA A 54 -2.76 10.41 9.53
C ALA A 54 -1.26 10.66 9.74
N GLU A 55 -0.58 9.79 10.48
CA GLU A 55 0.86 9.88 10.77
C GLU A 55 1.76 9.78 9.52
N GLN A 56 1.24 9.24 8.41
CA GLN A 56 1.99 9.03 7.18
C GLN A 56 1.83 10.18 6.16
N PHE A 57 1.03 11.19 6.50
CA PHE A 57 0.96 12.43 5.76
C PHE A 57 2.10 13.36 6.19
N GLU A 58 2.56 14.23 5.29
CA GLU A 58 3.54 15.27 5.63
C GLU A 58 2.96 16.28 6.64
N SER A 59 1.67 16.57 6.49
CA SER A 59 0.86 17.27 7.48
C SER A 59 -0.58 16.79 7.38
N TYR A 60 -1.24 16.54 8.50
CA TYR A 60 -2.63 16.13 8.54
C TYR A 60 -3.39 16.90 9.62
N ARG A 61 -4.54 17.44 9.25
CA ARG A 61 -5.48 18.07 10.16
C ARG A 61 -6.90 17.73 9.74
N CYS A 62 -7.67 17.18 10.66
CA CYS A 62 -9.10 16.96 10.49
C CYS A 62 -9.79 17.35 11.80
N ASP A 63 -10.43 18.52 11.83
CA ASP A 63 -11.01 19.04 13.09
C ASP A 63 -12.28 18.28 13.51
N ARG A 64 -13.00 17.71 12.56
CA ARG A 64 -14.26 16.98 12.75
C ARG A 64 -14.38 15.90 11.69
N ASN A 65 -14.98 14.78 12.08
CA ASN A 65 -15.27 13.70 11.14
C ASN A 65 -16.16 14.22 10.01
N MET A 66 -15.70 14.09 8.77
CA MET A 66 -16.44 14.58 7.61
C MET A 66 -16.34 13.59 6.44
N PRO A 67 -17.47 13.06 5.95
CA PRO A 67 -17.49 12.29 4.71
C PRO A 67 -17.43 13.25 3.52
N LEU A 68 -16.49 13.01 2.60
CA LEU A 68 -16.37 13.77 1.36
C LEU A 68 -16.79 12.90 0.18
N GLY A 69 -18.02 13.07 -0.31
CA GLY A 69 -18.52 12.32 -1.45
C GLY A 69 -17.88 12.79 -2.75
N VAL A 70 -17.14 11.89 -3.39
CA VAL A 70 -16.34 12.19 -4.59
C VAL A 70 -16.63 11.21 -5.72
N ASN A 71 -16.68 11.74 -6.94
CA ASN A 71 -16.58 10.93 -8.15
C ASN A 71 -15.10 10.58 -8.40
N LEU A 72 -14.72 9.32 -8.17
CA LEU A 72 -13.33 8.85 -8.26
C LEU A 72 -12.77 8.95 -9.69
N THR A 73 -13.63 8.86 -10.70
CA THR A 73 -13.23 9.06 -12.10
C THR A 73 -12.77 10.51 -12.35
N SER A 74 -13.49 11.48 -11.80
CA SER A 74 -13.16 12.91 -11.91
C SER A 74 -11.95 13.28 -11.07
N LEU A 75 -11.86 12.78 -9.84
CA LEU A 75 -10.69 12.92 -8.98
C LEU A 75 -9.42 12.37 -9.67
N THR A 76 -9.52 11.20 -10.32
CA THR A 76 -8.42 10.61 -11.11
C THR A 76 -8.00 11.53 -12.26
N LYS A 77 -8.94 12.18 -12.95
CA LYS A 77 -8.63 13.11 -14.05
C LYS A 77 -7.89 14.35 -13.53
N ILE A 78 -8.29 14.89 -12.37
CA ILE A 78 -7.64 16.05 -11.76
C ILE A 78 -6.23 15.68 -11.28
N LEU A 79 -6.06 14.54 -10.61
CA LEU A 79 -4.74 14.08 -10.16
C LEU A 79 -3.76 13.81 -11.29
N LYS A 80 -4.22 13.51 -12.52
CA LYS A 80 -3.34 13.42 -13.70
C LYS A 80 -2.66 14.75 -14.07
N CYS A 81 -3.13 15.89 -13.56
CA CYS A 81 -2.49 17.20 -13.76
C CYS A 81 -1.26 17.43 -12.85
N ALA A 82 -1.08 16.61 -11.81
CA ALA A 82 0.13 16.57 -10.99
C ALA A 82 1.22 15.71 -11.67
N LYS A 83 2.50 15.99 -11.46
CA LYS A 83 3.58 15.02 -11.70
C LYS A 83 3.69 14.06 -10.52
N ASP A 84 4.32 12.92 -10.73
CA ASP A 84 4.39 11.86 -9.71
C ASP A 84 5.12 12.27 -8.43
N GLN A 85 6.07 13.20 -8.54
CA GLN A 85 6.85 13.74 -7.43
C GLN A 85 6.24 15.02 -6.83
N ASP A 86 5.15 15.55 -7.40
CA ASP A 86 4.51 16.74 -6.84
C ASP A 86 3.89 16.41 -5.48
N VAL A 87 3.97 17.37 -4.55
CA VAL A 87 3.26 17.31 -3.28
C VAL A 87 1.79 17.65 -3.53
N VAL A 88 0.89 16.91 -2.91
CA VAL A 88 -0.56 17.11 -3.07
C VAL A 88 -1.17 17.49 -1.74
N THR A 89 -1.87 18.63 -1.69
CA THR A 89 -2.64 19.04 -0.52
C THR A 89 -4.13 18.96 -0.84
N LEU A 90 -4.87 18.17 -0.06
CA LEU A 90 -6.32 18.09 -0.08
C LEU A 90 -6.89 19.06 0.97
N LYS A 91 -7.85 19.90 0.58
CA LYS A 91 -8.46 20.91 1.46
C LYS A 91 -9.98 20.89 1.35
N ALA A 92 -10.65 20.80 2.49
CA ALA A 92 -12.10 20.96 2.56
C ALA A 92 -12.49 21.72 3.83
N PRO A 93 -13.21 22.85 3.75
CA PRO A 93 -13.77 23.50 4.92
C PRO A 93 -14.85 22.63 5.59
N ASP A 94 -15.33 23.05 6.75
CA ASP A 94 -16.27 22.30 7.57
C ASP A 94 -17.62 22.00 6.90
N ASP A 95 -18.14 22.93 6.10
CA ASP A 95 -19.40 22.81 5.35
C ASP A 95 -19.10 22.83 3.83
N ALA A 96 -18.08 22.08 3.41
CA ALA A 96 -17.59 22.08 2.04
C ALA A 96 -18.63 21.59 1.02
N ASP A 97 -18.85 22.38 -0.02
CA ASP A 97 -19.50 21.96 -1.27
C ASP A 97 -18.48 21.54 -2.34
N SER A 98 -17.19 21.74 -2.07
CA SER A 98 -16.08 21.41 -2.95
C SER A 98 -14.84 20.89 -2.21
N LEU A 99 -14.09 20.03 -2.90
CA LEU A 99 -12.76 19.58 -2.50
C LEU A 99 -11.72 20.37 -3.29
N GLY A 100 -10.87 21.11 -2.56
CA GLY A 100 -9.70 21.78 -3.10
C GLY A 100 -8.50 20.83 -3.19
N LEU A 101 -7.79 20.88 -4.32
CA LEU A 101 -6.53 20.16 -4.54
C LEU A 101 -5.43 21.14 -4.95
N VAL A 102 -4.34 21.17 -4.20
CA VAL A 102 -3.16 21.98 -4.50
C VAL A 102 -2.00 21.05 -4.84
N PHE A 103 -1.38 21.25 -6.00
CA PHE A 103 -0.23 20.49 -6.47
C PHE A 103 1.00 21.38 -6.51
N GLU A 104 2.03 21.02 -5.77
CA GLU A 104 3.25 21.79 -5.63
C GLU A 104 4.45 20.99 -6.15
N SER A 105 5.19 21.58 -7.08
CA SER A 105 6.45 21.01 -7.55
C SER A 105 7.49 21.02 -6.42
N PRO A 106 8.30 19.96 -6.24
CA PRO A 106 9.39 19.95 -5.25
C PRO A 106 10.44 21.05 -5.45
N LYS A 107 10.47 21.69 -6.63
CA LYS A 107 11.35 22.82 -6.93
C LYS A 107 10.71 24.18 -6.65
N GLU A 108 9.46 24.19 -6.16
CA GLU A 108 8.66 25.39 -5.87
C GLU A 108 8.43 26.32 -7.08
N ASP A 109 8.69 25.82 -8.29
CA ASP A 109 8.57 26.57 -9.55
C ASP A 109 7.17 26.50 -10.18
N ARG A 110 6.30 25.65 -9.64
CA ARG A 110 4.93 25.45 -10.11
C ARG A 110 4.01 25.11 -8.95
N VAL A 111 2.91 25.86 -8.87
CA VAL A 111 1.74 25.56 -8.04
C VAL A 111 0.52 25.45 -8.95
N GLY A 112 -0.26 24.39 -8.80
CA GLY A 112 -1.53 24.21 -9.51
C GLY A 112 -2.67 24.04 -8.51
N GLU A 113 -3.71 24.85 -8.64
CA GLU A 113 -4.90 24.78 -7.80
C GLU A 113 -6.08 24.28 -8.62
N TYR A 114 -6.78 23.29 -8.07
CA TYR A 114 -7.93 22.65 -8.69
C TYR A 114 -9.03 22.50 -7.65
N GLU A 115 -10.27 22.50 -8.12
CA GLU A 115 -11.45 22.34 -7.29
C GLU A 115 -12.40 21.37 -7.97
N MET A 116 -13.03 20.49 -7.18
CA MET A 116 -14.10 19.64 -7.65
C MET A 116 -15.29 19.71 -6.72
N LYS A 117 -16.49 19.67 -7.30
CA LYS A 117 -17.73 19.62 -6.51
C LYS A 117 -17.84 18.30 -5.79
N LEU A 118 -18.24 18.38 -4.53
CA LEU A 118 -18.65 17.25 -3.73
C LEU A 118 -20.09 16.85 -4.08
N MET A 119 -20.46 15.65 -3.68
CA MET A 119 -21.82 15.13 -3.85
C MET A 119 -22.25 14.41 -2.58
N ASP A 120 -23.55 14.41 -2.32
CA ASP A 120 -24.12 13.66 -1.21
C ASP A 120 -24.20 12.18 -1.62
N ILE A 121 -23.46 11.34 -0.91
CA ILE A 121 -23.46 9.89 -1.08
C ILE A 121 -23.89 9.29 0.24
N ASP A 122 -24.97 8.51 0.20
CA ASP A 122 -25.44 7.77 1.36
C ASP A 122 -24.36 6.80 1.84
N GLN A 123 -24.04 6.89 3.12
CA GLN A 123 -22.96 6.13 3.73
C GLN A 123 -23.48 4.75 4.16
N GLU A 124 -23.24 3.74 3.33
CA GLU A 124 -23.47 2.34 3.72
C GLU A 124 -22.18 1.74 4.30
N HIS A 125 -21.95 1.96 5.59
CA HIS A 125 -20.86 1.29 6.29
C HIS A 125 -21.19 -0.18 6.52
N LEU A 126 -20.40 -1.05 5.91
CA LEU A 126 -20.43 -2.48 6.16
C LEU A 126 -19.43 -2.81 7.26
N GLY A 127 -19.93 -3.38 8.36
CA GLY A 127 -19.09 -3.95 9.39
C GLY A 127 -18.30 -5.13 8.82
N ILE A 128 -16.98 -4.98 8.71
CA ILE A 128 -16.08 -6.08 8.36
C ILE A 128 -15.80 -6.86 9.66
N PRO A 129 -16.23 -8.13 9.78
CA PRO A 129 -16.01 -8.90 10.99
C PRO A 129 -14.55 -9.35 11.10
N ASP A 130 -14.04 -9.39 12.33
CA ASP A 130 -12.75 -10.02 12.65
C ASP A 130 -12.83 -11.52 12.33
N THR A 131 -12.29 -11.90 11.18
CA THR A 131 -12.40 -13.25 10.63
C THR A 131 -11.10 -14.00 10.82
N GLN A 132 -11.19 -15.24 11.32
CA GLN A 132 -10.06 -16.16 11.33
C GLN A 132 -9.97 -16.86 9.97
N TYR A 133 -8.78 -16.87 9.38
CA TYR A 133 -8.52 -17.45 8.08
C TYR A 133 -7.74 -18.75 8.23
N ASP A 134 -8.18 -19.79 7.54
CA ASP A 134 -7.53 -21.11 7.57
C ASP A 134 -6.19 -21.13 6.80
N ALA A 135 -5.98 -20.17 5.89
CA ALA A 135 -4.73 -20.01 5.16
C ALA A 135 -4.40 -18.52 4.94
N THR A 136 -3.15 -18.13 5.18
CA THR A 136 -2.60 -16.82 4.81
C THR A 136 -1.37 -17.01 3.93
N ILE A 137 -1.41 -16.45 2.72
CA ILE A 137 -0.34 -16.54 1.73
C ILE A 137 0.20 -15.15 1.45
N THR A 138 1.48 -14.91 1.73
CA THR A 138 2.18 -13.68 1.37
C THR A 138 3.16 -13.97 0.23
N MET A 139 3.12 -13.18 -0.83
CA MET A 139 4.00 -13.31 -2.00
C MET A 139 4.31 -11.95 -2.64
N SER A 140 5.20 -11.93 -3.64
CA SER A 140 5.43 -10.74 -4.47
C SER A 140 4.14 -10.29 -5.16
N SER A 141 3.78 -9.02 -4.99
CA SER A 141 2.60 -8.42 -5.63
C SER A 141 2.69 -8.47 -7.16
N SER A 142 3.90 -8.31 -7.70
CA SER A 142 4.18 -8.39 -9.14
C SER A 142 3.99 -9.80 -9.70
N GLU A 143 4.34 -10.84 -8.94
CA GLU A 143 4.11 -12.23 -9.35
C GLU A 143 2.62 -12.57 -9.29
N PHE A 144 1.91 -12.14 -8.24
CA PHE A 144 0.46 -12.26 -8.18
C PHE A 144 -0.23 -11.59 -9.39
N GLN A 145 0.18 -10.36 -9.73
CA GLN A 145 -0.33 -9.65 -10.90
C GLN A 145 -0.07 -10.39 -12.21
N ARG A 146 1.12 -10.98 -12.35
CA ARG A 146 1.46 -11.79 -13.50
C ARG A 146 0.58 -13.04 -13.59
N ILE A 147 0.44 -13.78 -12.49
CA ILE A 147 -0.40 -14.98 -12.42
C ILE A 147 -1.85 -14.68 -12.82
N CYS A 148 -2.45 -13.62 -12.25
CA CYS A 148 -3.83 -13.23 -12.59
C CYS A 148 -3.98 -12.91 -14.08
N ARG A 149 -3.05 -12.13 -14.65
CA ARG A 149 -3.07 -11.76 -16.07
C ARG A 149 -2.90 -12.97 -16.98
N ASP A 150 -1.95 -13.84 -16.67
CA ASP A 150 -1.61 -14.99 -17.50
C ASP A 150 -2.76 -16.02 -17.49
N LEU A 151 -3.41 -16.24 -16.34
CA LEU A 151 -4.58 -17.13 -16.25
C LEU A 151 -5.85 -16.53 -16.85
N ALA A 152 -6.04 -15.20 -16.77
CA ALA A 152 -7.18 -14.50 -17.39
C ALA A 152 -7.20 -14.62 -18.91
N ALA A 153 -6.05 -14.91 -19.55
CA ALA A 153 -5.99 -15.20 -20.97
C ALA A 153 -6.50 -16.60 -21.33
N LEU A 154 -6.64 -17.50 -20.35
CA LEU A 154 -7.05 -18.89 -20.55
C LEU A 154 -8.51 -19.12 -20.17
N GLY A 155 -8.98 -18.52 -19.07
CA GLY A 155 -10.34 -18.69 -18.57
C GLY A 155 -10.82 -17.52 -17.70
N GLU A 156 -12.09 -17.57 -17.31
CA GLU A 156 -12.74 -16.51 -16.53
C GLU A 156 -12.63 -16.70 -15.00
N SER A 157 -12.24 -17.89 -14.57
CA SER A 157 -12.20 -18.27 -13.15
C SER A 157 -10.88 -18.90 -12.80
N VAL A 158 -10.39 -18.63 -11.59
CA VAL A 158 -9.22 -19.29 -11.03
C VAL A 158 -9.60 -20.03 -9.76
N LYS A 159 -9.20 -21.29 -9.69
CA LYS A 159 -9.21 -22.07 -8.46
C LYS A 159 -7.89 -21.81 -7.73
N ILE A 160 -7.98 -21.38 -6.48
CA ILE A 160 -6.84 -21.13 -5.60
C ILE A 160 -6.87 -22.19 -4.50
N GLU A 161 -5.82 -23.00 -4.43
CA GLU A 161 -5.69 -24.12 -3.51
C GLU A 161 -4.46 -23.93 -2.63
N ALA A 162 -4.67 -23.73 -1.34
CA ALA A 162 -3.61 -23.63 -0.34
C ALA A 162 -3.46 -24.97 0.39
N SER A 163 -2.28 -25.58 0.32
CA SER A 163 -1.98 -26.89 0.90
C SER A 163 -0.55 -26.97 1.44
N LYS A 164 -0.17 -28.11 2.00
CA LYS A 164 1.21 -28.38 2.46
C LYS A 164 2.24 -28.36 1.33
N GLU A 165 1.84 -28.56 0.08
CA GLU A 165 2.73 -28.50 -1.08
C GLU A 165 3.08 -27.06 -1.47
N GLY A 166 2.20 -26.11 -1.14
CA GLY A 166 2.25 -24.73 -1.60
C GLY A 166 0.87 -24.18 -1.92
N VAL A 167 0.85 -23.02 -2.59
CA VAL A 167 -0.35 -22.42 -3.14
C VAL A 167 -0.41 -22.65 -4.65
N ARG A 168 -1.51 -23.21 -5.13
CA ARG A 168 -1.74 -23.49 -6.56
C ARG A 168 -2.84 -22.59 -7.09
N PHE A 169 -2.57 -21.96 -8.23
CA PHE A 169 -3.54 -21.24 -9.04
C PHE A 169 -3.81 -22.09 -10.28
N SER A 170 -5.06 -22.40 -10.57
CA SER A 170 -5.43 -23.15 -11.78
C SER A 170 -6.65 -22.52 -12.46
N SER A 171 -6.61 -22.49 -13.79
CA SER A 171 -7.71 -22.00 -14.62
C SER A 171 -7.93 -22.97 -15.76
N GLU A 172 -9.19 -23.23 -16.06
CA GLU A 172 -9.64 -24.02 -17.20
C GLU A 172 -10.42 -23.11 -18.15
N GLY A 173 -10.24 -23.30 -19.46
CA GLY A 173 -11.01 -22.58 -20.46
C GLY A 173 -10.85 -23.14 -21.85
N GLU A 174 -11.51 -22.52 -22.83
CA GLU A 174 -11.69 -23.09 -24.18
C GLU A 174 -10.37 -23.27 -24.93
N VAL A 175 -9.44 -22.32 -24.78
CA VAL A 175 -8.13 -22.35 -25.45
C VAL A 175 -7.17 -23.34 -24.80
N GLY A 176 -7.36 -23.62 -23.51
CA GLY A 176 -6.54 -24.57 -22.75
C GLY A 176 -6.59 -24.32 -21.24
N ASN A 177 -5.81 -25.14 -20.53
CA ASN A 177 -5.73 -25.10 -19.07
C ASN A 177 -4.37 -24.57 -18.62
N GLY A 178 -4.35 -23.84 -17.50
CA GLY A 178 -3.13 -23.31 -16.89
C GLY A 178 -3.06 -23.65 -15.41
N SER A 179 -1.85 -23.93 -14.91
CA SER A 179 -1.60 -24.08 -13.47
C SER A 179 -0.24 -23.53 -13.09
N VAL A 180 -0.22 -22.73 -12.02
CA VAL A 180 0.99 -22.19 -11.39
C VAL A 180 1.02 -22.66 -9.93
N LEU A 181 2.13 -23.22 -9.49
CA LEU A 181 2.34 -23.64 -8.10
C LEU A 181 3.49 -22.82 -7.51
N LEU A 182 3.21 -22.09 -6.43
CA LEU A 182 4.21 -21.41 -5.63
C LEU A 182 4.46 -22.21 -4.36
N LYS A 183 5.73 -22.52 -4.09
CA LYS A 183 6.17 -23.26 -2.90
C LYS A 183 6.67 -22.29 -1.84
N GLN A 184 6.54 -22.68 -0.58
CA GLN A 184 7.13 -21.97 0.56
C GLN A 184 8.63 -21.73 0.32
N SER A 185 9.08 -20.48 0.48
CA SER A 185 10.50 -20.15 0.45
C SER A 185 11.17 -20.65 1.74
N ALA A 186 12.38 -21.20 1.63
CA ALA A 186 13.14 -21.64 2.79
C ALA A 186 13.53 -20.41 3.65
N GLY A 187 13.07 -20.36 4.90
CA GLY A 187 13.46 -19.33 5.88
C GLY A 187 12.49 -18.15 6.08
N THR A 188 11.32 -18.14 5.43
CA THR A 188 10.30 -17.06 5.57
C THR A 188 9.21 -17.35 6.61
N ASP A 189 9.49 -18.17 7.63
CA ASP A 189 8.54 -18.48 8.70
C ASP A 189 8.31 -17.25 9.60
N ARG A 190 7.52 -16.29 9.11
CA ARG A 190 7.02 -15.16 9.89
C ARG A 190 5.83 -15.68 10.72
N GLY A 191 6.16 -16.45 11.76
CA GLY A 191 5.18 -16.94 12.72
C GLY A 191 4.40 -15.79 13.35
N ALA A 192 3.09 -16.01 13.55
CA ALA A 192 2.14 -15.08 14.13
C ALA A 192 2.67 -14.43 15.42
N SER A 193 2.96 -13.12 15.38
CA SER A 193 3.14 -12.36 16.61
C SER A 193 1.78 -12.12 17.24
N SER A 194 1.42 -12.99 18.19
CA SER A 194 0.33 -12.78 19.12
C SER A 194 0.46 -11.39 19.76
N SER A 195 -0.55 -10.55 19.54
CA SER A 195 -0.79 -9.31 20.26
C SER A 195 -0.89 -9.57 21.76
N LYS A 196 0.23 -9.53 22.49
CA LYS A 196 0.20 -9.38 23.95
C LYS A 196 -0.13 -7.92 24.24
N LYS A 197 -1.43 -7.64 24.42
CA LYS A 197 -1.91 -6.48 25.17
C LYS A 197 -1.21 -6.50 26.54
N ALA A 198 -0.23 -5.62 26.72
CA ALA A 198 0.27 -5.26 28.03
C ALA A 198 -0.82 -4.47 28.74
N SER A 199 -1.59 -5.15 29.58
CA SER A 199 -2.47 -4.52 30.55
C SER A 199 -1.62 -3.82 31.61
N VAL A 200 -1.34 -2.54 31.41
CA VAL A 200 -0.79 -1.67 32.45
C VAL A 200 -1.92 -1.38 33.44
N LYS A 201 -1.93 -2.10 34.57
CA LYS A 201 -2.62 -1.65 35.78
C LYS A 201 -1.77 -0.52 36.37
N ARG A 202 -2.31 0.69 36.41
CA ARG A 202 -1.82 1.77 37.29
C ARG A 202 -2.74 1.78 38.50
N ASP A 203 -2.19 1.47 39.67
CA ASP A 203 -2.72 1.95 40.93
C ASP A 203 -1.98 3.26 41.28
N PRO A 204 -2.69 4.27 41.82
CA PRO A 204 -2.12 5.52 42.27
C PRO A 204 -1.53 5.34 43.68
N ASP A 205 -0.43 6.01 43.97
CA ASP A 205 0.06 6.43 45.31
C ASP A 205 1.59 6.31 45.36
N GLN A 206 2.26 7.41 45.05
CA GLN A 206 3.43 7.88 45.81
C GLN A 206 3.73 9.32 45.38
N GLU A 207 3.31 10.22 46.25
CA GLU A 207 3.98 11.50 46.49
C GLU A 207 5.43 11.20 46.86
N ASP A 208 6.37 11.94 46.29
CA ASP A 208 7.54 12.46 47.00
C ASP A 208 8.11 13.62 46.17
N ASP A 209 8.24 14.74 46.87
CA ASP A 209 8.85 16.02 46.50
C ASP A 209 10.39 15.91 46.40
N GLU A 210 11.02 17.07 46.14
CA GLU A 210 12.46 17.43 46.16
C GLU A 210 13.07 17.53 44.74
N GLU A 211 13.13 18.72 44.13
CA GLU A 211 13.98 19.92 44.35
C GLU A 211 15.26 19.94 43.48
N GLU A 212 15.42 21.11 42.86
CA GLU A 212 16.51 21.81 42.14
C GLU A 212 17.92 21.20 41.97
N GLU A 213 18.55 21.41 40.80
CA GLU A 213 19.51 22.50 40.58
C GLU A 213 20.13 22.48 39.17
N ASP A 214 20.40 23.69 38.68
CA ASP A 214 21.14 24.05 37.46
C ASP A 214 22.61 23.61 37.49
N GLU A 215 23.22 23.37 36.31
CA GLU A 215 24.48 24.03 35.91
C GLU A 215 24.93 23.62 34.49
N LYS A 216 25.13 24.63 33.64
CA LYS A 216 26.07 24.57 32.50
C LYS A 216 27.47 24.93 32.99
N PRO A 217 28.51 24.56 32.22
CA PRO A 217 29.39 25.64 31.76
C PRO A 217 29.74 25.57 30.27
N GLU A 218 29.94 26.77 29.70
CA GLU A 218 30.61 27.08 28.44
C GLU A 218 32.13 27.30 28.67
N ILE A 219 32.83 27.69 27.59
CA ILE A 219 34.19 28.28 27.43
C ILE A 219 35.18 27.25 26.82
N ASP A 220 35.39 27.31 25.49
CA ASP A 220 36.36 28.16 24.72
C ASP A 220 37.77 27.50 24.73
N ASP A 221 38.66 27.59 23.75
CA ASP A 221 38.80 28.46 22.59
C ASP A 221 39.90 27.91 21.65
N GLU A 222 39.94 28.48 20.45
CA GLU A 222 41.11 28.77 19.58
C GLU A 222 41.89 27.61 18.93
N GLU A 223 41.97 27.48 17.59
CA GLU A 223 42.42 28.36 16.48
C GLU A 223 43.85 28.00 15.98
N GLY A 224 44.06 28.16 14.66
CA GLY A 224 45.38 28.11 13.99
C GLY A 224 45.46 27.07 12.85
N VAL A 225 45.03 27.30 11.59
CA VAL A 225 45.51 28.25 10.53
C VAL A 225 46.55 27.62 9.56
N ASP A 226 46.21 27.73 8.26
CA ASP A 226 47.03 27.75 7.01
C ASP A 226 47.85 26.49 6.59
N ASP A 227 48.15 26.19 5.31
CA ASP A 227 48.09 26.92 4.04
C ASP A 227 48.19 25.93 2.84
N GLU A 228 48.02 26.48 1.65
CA GLU A 228 47.96 25.97 0.28
C GLU A 228 49.12 25.09 -0.28
N ASP A 229 48.77 24.34 -1.35
CA ASP A 229 49.28 24.53 -2.73
C ASP A 229 49.81 23.29 -3.51
N ARG A 230 49.26 23.18 -4.73
CA ARG A 230 49.80 22.74 -6.04
C ARG A 230 50.70 21.51 -6.26
N SER A 231 50.24 20.74 -7.26
CA SER A 231 50.87 20.49 -8.58
C SER A 231 51.46 19.11 -8.93
N LYS A 232 50.89 18.56 -10.03
CA LYS A 232 51.52 17.94 -11.22
C LYS A 232 52.36 16.66 -11.07
N LYS A 233 51.92 15.59 -11.77
CA LYS A 233 52.74 14.92 -12.81
C LYS A 233 51.93 14.04 -13.78
N ARG A 234 52.31 14.12 -15.07
CA ARG A 234 51.76 13.39 -16.21
C ARG A 234 52.65 12.18 -16.59
N LYS A 235 51.98 11.12 -17.04
CA LYS A 235 52.27 10.16 -18.16
C LYS A 235 53.50 9.23 -18.10
N SER A 236 53.25 7.93 -18.32
CA SER A 236 53.72 7.21 -19.52
C SER A 236 52.95 5.90 -19.80
N ASN A 237 52.80 5.60 -21.09
CA ASN A 237 52.02 4.53 -21.75
C ASN A 237 52.55 3.10 -21.54
N GLY A 238 51.63 2.13 -21.55
CA GLY A 238 51.88 0.73 -21.90
C GLY A 238 50.57 -0.04 -22.11
N LYS A 239 50.21 -0.36 -23.36
CA LYS A 239 49.10 -1.28 -23.73
C LYS A 239 49.67 -2.72 -23.70
N PRO A 240 48.90 -3.76 -23.31
CA PRO A 240 48.07 -4.43 -24.32
C PRO A 240 46.73 -5.05 -23.84
N LYS A 241 45.75 -4.95 -24.74
CA LYS A 241 44.71 -5.91 -25.16
C LYS A 241 44.21 -7.02 -24.20
N THR A 242 42.89 -6.92 -23.94
CA THR A 242 41.85 -7.96 -24.00
C THR A 242 42.03 -9.28 -23.24
N ALA A 243 41.33 -9.39 -22.10
CA ALA A 243 40.69 -10.62 -21.65
C ALA A 243 39.32 -10.26 -21.05
N LYS A 244 38.25 -10.76 -21.67
CA LYS A 244 36.88 -10.69 -21.14
C LYS A 244 36.85 -11.38 -19.76
N LYS A 245 36.70 -10.61 -18.69
CA LYS A 245 36.21 -11.13 -17.41
C LYS A 245 34.69 -11.00 -17.45
N ALA A 246 34.01 -12.14 -17.42
CA ALA A 246 32.57 -12.21 -17.17
C ALA A 246 32.28 -11.36 -15.94
N LYS A 247 31.53 -10.27 -16.15
CA LYS A 247 30.96 -9.50 -15.05
C LYS A 247 29.86 -10.41 -14.50
N ASN A 248 30.16 -11.09 -13.40
CA ASN A 248 29.13 -11.51 -12.46
C ASN A 248 28.40 -10.22 -12.09
N THR A 249 27.29 -9.95 -12.79
CA THR A 249 26.22 -9.16 -12.23
C THR A 249 25.78 -9.93 -11.01
N ASP A 250 26.32 -9.51 -9.87
CA ASP A 250 25.72 -9.72 -8.58
C ASP A 250 24.33 -9.09 -8.64
N SER A 251 23.36 -9.88 -9.12
CA SER A 251 21.96 -9.55 -9.03
C SER A 251 21.49 -10.00 -7.66
N SER A 252 21.86 -9.24 -6.64
CA SER A 252 21.12 -9.23 -5.39
C SER A 252 19.80 -8.49 -5.63
N SER A 253 18.95 -9.06 -6.50
CA SER A 253 17.55 -8.69 -6.51
C SER A 253 16.94 -9.32 -5.27
N ASP A 254 16.49 -8.49 -4.34
CA ASP A 254 15.64 -8.82 -3.21
C ASP A 254 14.46 -9.70 -3.66
N GLU A 255 14.67 -11.01 -3.78
CA GLU A 255 13.64 -11.95 -4.17
C GLU A 255 12.67 -12.07 -2.99
N VAL A 256 11.50 -11.46 -3.15
CA VAL A 256 10.41 -11.59 -2.18
C VAL A 256 9.96 -13.04 -2.19
N GLY A 257 10.35 -13.78 -1.15
CA GLY A 257 9.96 -15.17 -0.97
C GLY A 257 8.46 -15.33 -0.73
N VAL A 258 7.97 -16.56 -0.84
CA VAL A 258 6.59 -16.94 -0.57
C VAL A 258 6.48 -17.43 0.87
N SER A 259 5.55 -16.89 1.63
CA SER A 259 5.18 -17.34 2.98
C SER A 259 3.74 -17.86 2.99
N ILE A 260 3.54 -19.03 3.59
CA ILE A 260 2.27 -19.75 3.65
C ILE A 260 2.08 -20.21 5.09
N ILE A 261 1.14 -19.58 5.77
CA ILE A 261 0.66 -19.99 7.09
C ILE A 261 -0.63 -20.78 6.85
N LEU A 262 -0.61 -22.07 7.16
CA LEU A 262 -1.71 -22.99 6.86
C LEU A 262 -2.22 -23.65 8.15
N GLU A 263 -3.44 -23.31 8.55
CA GLU A 263 -4.17 -24.03 9.61
C GLU A 263 -4.95 -25.21 9.02
N LYS A 264 -5.68 -24.99 7.91
CA LYS A 264 -6.39 -26.03 7.17
C LYS A 264 -6.25 -25.83 5.67
N GLN A 265 -6.43 -26.91 4.91
CA GLN A 265 -6.45 -26.85 3.45
C GLN A 265 -7.67 -26.06 2.97
N VAL A 266 -7.43 -25.10 2.08
CA VAL A 266 -8.48 -24.24 1.50
C VAL A 266 -8.44 -24.39 -0.02
N SER A 267 -9.61 -24.47 -0.64
CA SER A 267 -9.74 -24.61 -2.09
C SER A 267 -11.00 -23.89 -2.55
N LEU A 268 -10.84 -22.71 -3.14
CA LEU A 268 -11.95 -21.86 -3.58
C LEU A 268 -11.74 -21.35 -5.00
N THR A 269 -12.84 -21.08 -5.69
CA THR A 269 -12.83 -20.56 -7.06
C THR A 269 -13.26 -19.10 -7.06
N PHE A 270 -12.55 -18.24 -7.79
CA PHE A 270 -12.82 -16.80 -7.87
C PHE A 270 -12.87 -16.32 -9.32
N SER A 271 -13.48 -15.16 -9.55
CA SER A 271 -13.46 -14.50 -10.85
C SER A 271 -12.10 -13.85 -11.12
N LEU A 272 -11.47 -14.22 -12.24
CA LEU A 272 -10.20 -13.63 -12.68
C LEU A 272 -10.32 -12.15 -13.06
N LYS A 273 -11.53 -11.70 -13.45
CA LYS A 273 -11.80 -10.28 -13.72
C LYS A 273 -11.52 -9.41 -12.50
N TYR A 274 -12.05 -9.79 -11.32
CA TYR A 274 -11.83 -9.05 -10.08
C TYR A 274 -10.39 -9.13 -9.61
N LEU A 275 -9.79 -10.32 -9.62
CA LEU A 275 -8.40 -10.48 -9.17
C LEU A 275 -7.40 -9.72 -10.06
N THR A 276 -7.64 -9.67 -11.37
CA THR A 276 -6.84 -8.84 -12.30
C THR A 276 -6.96 -7.36 -11.97
N ASN A 277 -8.15 -6.90 -11.56
CA ASN A 277 -8.36 -5.52 -11.13
C ASN A 277 -7.65 -5.23 -9.81
N PHE A 278 -7.79 -6.09 -8.80
CA PHE A 278 -7.11 -5.92 -7.51
C PHE A 278 -5.59 -5.89 -7.67
N ALA A 279 -5.05 -6.73 -8.57
CA ALA A 279 -3.63 -6.80 -8.84
C ALA A 279 -3.03 -5.55 -9.52
N LYS A 280 -3.86 -4.58 -9.96
CA LYS A 280 -3.38 -3.23 -10.36
C LYS A 280 -2.75 -2.46 -9.18
N SER A 281 -2.98 -2.93 -7.95
CA SER A 281 -2.35 -2.40 -6.73
C SER A 281 -0.88 -2.79 -6.57
N ALA A 282 -0.33 -3.69 -7.39
CA ALA A 282 1.06 -4.14 -7.27
C ALA A 282 2.12 -3.01 -7.23
N PRO A 283 1.96 -1.85 -7.90
CA PRO A 283 2.89 -0.73 -7.77
C PRO A 283 2.84 0.02 -6.42
N LEU A 284 1.87 -0.27 -5.55
CA LEU A 284 1.72 0.33 -4.21
C LEU A 284 2.56 -0.43 -3.17
N ALA A 285 2.56 -1.76 -3.23
CA ALA A 285 3.16 -2.64 -2.22
C ALA A 285 4.03 -3.71 -2.86
N ARG A 286 5.18 -4.03 -2.26
CA ARG A 286 6.08 -5.09 -2.74
C ARG A 286 5.49 -6.49 -2.54
N GLU A 287 4.73 -6.67 -1.48
CA GLU A 287 4.09 -7.91 -1.07
C GLU A 287 2.55 -7.78 -1.20
N VAL A 288 1.88 -8.90 -1.42
CA VAL A 288 0.42 -9.05 -1.30
C VAL A 288 0.13 -10.23 -0.39
N SER A 289 -0.87 -10.09 0.47
CA SER A 289 -1.36 -11.16 1.35
C SER A 289 -2.75 -11.61 0.93
N LEU A 290 -2.91 -12.92 0.73
CA LEU A 290 -4.20 -13.58 0.46
C LEU A 290 -4.63 -14.32 1.73
N HIS A 291 -5.77 -13.92 2.29
CA HIS A 291 -6.35 -14.58 3.45
C HIS A 291 -7.60 -15.35 3.02
N MET A 292 -7.62 -16.65 3.30
CA MET A 292 -8.60 -17.58 2.76
C MET A 292 -9.18 -18.49 3.86
N SER A 293 -10.49 -18.71 3.81
CA SER A 293 -11.19 -19.79 4.51
C SER A 293 -12.42 -20.16 3.67
N ASN A 294 -12.87 -21.43 3.73
CA ASN A 294 -13.91 -21.94 2.83
C ASN A 294 -15.28 -21.26 3.01
N ASP A 295 -15.51 -20.63 4.17
CA ASP A 295 -16.81 -20.09 4.57
C ASP A 295 -16.89 -18.55 4.49
N VAL A 296 -15.82 -17.88 4.06
CA VAL A 296 -15.72 -16.41 4.07
C VAL A 296 -15.13 -15.88 2.75
N PRO A 297 -15.38 -14.61 2.40
CA PRO A 297 -14.76 -13.99 1.23
C PRO A 297 -13.23 -14.04 1.29
N LEU A 298 -12.60 -14.16 0.13
CA LEU A 298 -11.15 -13.96 -0.01
C LEU A 298 -10.82 -12.51 0.35
N LEU A 299 -9.86 -12.30 1.24
CA LEU A 299 -9.25 -10.99 1.48
C LEU A 299 -7.91 -10.92 0.74
N VAL A 300 -7.77 -9.94 -0.15
CA VAL A 300 -6.53 -9.56 -0.83
C VAL A 300 -6.06 -8.24 -0.22
N GLN A 301 -4.94 -8.27 0.50
CA GLN A 301 -4.41 -7.12 1.22
C GLN A 301 -3.06 -6.65 0.65
N PHE A 302 -2.96 -5.34 0.45
CA PHE A 302 -1.73 -4.64 0.09
C PHE A 302 -1.41 -3.63 1.21
N ASP A 303 -0.33 -3.87 1.94
CA ASP A 303 0.21 -2.93 2.92
C ASP A 303 1.31 -2.08 2.27
N PHE A 304 1.17 -0.77 2.35
CA PHE A 304 2.11 0.20 1.80
C PHE A 304 2.41 1.27 2.86
N GLU A 305 3.41 2.09 2.62
CA GLU A 305 3.93 3.05 3.63
C GLU A 305 2.83 3.92 4.23
N GLN A 306 1.90 4.42 3.43
CA GLN A 306 0.87 5.36 3.88
C GLN A 306 -0.39 4.68 4.46
N GLY A 307 -0.51 3.36 4.39
CA GLY A 307 -1.65 2.63 4.92
C GLY A 307 -1.92 1.29 4.25
N THR A 308 -3.18 0.89 4.21
CA THR A 308 -3.60 -0.44 3.77
C THR A 308 -4.73 -0.36 2.75
N LEU A 309 -4.65 -1.20 1.72
CA LEU A 309 -5.68 -1.41 0.73
C LEU A 309 -6.13 -2.87 0.74
N GLN A 310 -7.39 -3.11 1.09
CA GLN A 310 -8.01 -4.42 1.21
C GLN A 310 -9.10 -4.58 0.17
N PHE A 311 -9.14 -5.75 -0.46
CA PHE A 311 -10.25 -6.16 -1.31
C PHE A 311 -10.84 -7.47 -0.79
N PHE A 312 -12.16 -7.52 -0.68
CA PHE A 312 -12.91 -8.71 -0.32
C PHE A 312 -13.64 -9.22 -1.54
N LEU A 313 -13.58 -10.52 -1.80
CA LEU A 313 -14.21 -11.13 -2.98
C LEU A 313 -14.92 -12.42 -2.60
N ALA A 314 -16.22 -12.48 -2.88
CA ALA A 314 -16.99 -13.70 -2.68
C ALA A 314 -16.50 -14.81 -3.62
N PRO A 315 -16.41 -16.07 -3.13
CA PRO A 315 -16.10 -17.21 -3.99
C PRO A 315 -17.24 -17.46 -4.98
N LYS A 316 -16.92 -17.98 -6.15
CA LYS A 316 -17.91 -18.54 -7.06
C LYS A 316 -18.45 -19.83 -6.42
N VAL A 317 -19.77 -19.90 -6.26
CA VAL A 317 -20.44 -21.13 -5.85
C VAL A 317 -20.25 -22.15 -6.98
N SER A 318 -19.65 -23.30 -6.68
CA SER A 318 -19.60 -24.41 -7.62
C SER A 318 -21.02 -24.90 -7.89
N SER A 319 -21.52 -24.69 -9.11
CA SER A 319 -22.73 -25.33 -9.62
C SER A 319 -22.51 -26.82 -9.89
#